data_AF-A0A957GDX7-F1
#
_entry.id   AF-A0A957GDX7-F1
#
_cell.length_a   1.000
_cell.length_b   1.000
_cell.length_c   1.000
_cell.angle_alpha   90.00
_cell.angle_beta   90.00
_cell.angle_gamma   90.00
#
_symmetry.space_group_name_H-M   'P 1'
#
loop_
_entity.id
_entity.type
_entity.pdbx_description
1 polymer ?
#
loop_
_entity_poly.entity_id
_entity_poly.type
_entity_poly.pdbx_seq_one_letter_code
_entity_poly.pdbx_strand_id
1 'polypeptide(L)'
;ALLKLQRAVGREPPAGEHQPRGWVDLSADLSIPVAQTPVLIVQHPGRDPRPPADKPQQEPLQIAFATPGFEALNANQTRIAYTPSTRPGSSGSPVFDGALRPVALHHNLGQIHPEMKQLVKNNRGIPLVTIRAALDEQVRQMLVAPPQSG
;
A
#
# COMPACT_ATOMS: atom_id res chain seq x y z
N ALA A 1 6.08 -4.22 9.93
CA ALA A 1 5.66 -4.79 11.24
C ALA A 1 4.35 -5.54 11.04
N LEU A 2 4.07 -6.54 11.86
CA LEU A 2 2.75 -7.17 11.97
C LEU A 2 2.10 -6.68 13.27
N LEU A 3 0.85 -6.23 13.20
CA LEU A 3 0.13 -5.67 14.33
C LEU A 3 -1.13 -6.50 14.60
N LYS A 4 -1.34 -6.87 15.87
CA LYS A 4 -2.60 -7.46 16.33
C LYS A 4 -3.51 -6.35 16.84
N LEU A 5 -4.67 -6.21 16.24
CA LEU A 5 -5.67 -5.24 16.67
C LEU A 5 -6.45 -5.79 17.87
N GLN A 6 -6.79 -4.91 18.82
CA GLN A 6 -7.62 -5.27 19.98
C GLN A 6 -9.08 -5.51 19.60
N ARG A 7 -9.53 -4.90 18.50
CA ARG A 7 -10.91 -4.96 17.99
C ARG A 7 -10.93 -5.52 16.57
N ALA A 8 -12.03 -6.14 16.21
CA ALA A 8 -12.29 -6.63 14.86
C ALA A 8 -12.77 -5.48 13.95
N VAL A 9 -11.95 -4.44 13.76
CA VAL A 9 -12.34 -3.19 13.07
C VAL A 9 -12.88 -3.42 11.65
N GLY A 10 -12.48 -4.49 10.97
CA GLY A 10 -13.05 -4.87 9.67
C GLY A 10 -14.54 -5.23 9.71
N ARG A 11 -15.07 -5.61 10.88
CA ARG A 11 -16.50 -5.92 11.11
C ARG A 11 -17.29 -4.71 11.62
N GLU A 12 -16.63 -3.59 11.84
CA GLU A 12 -17.25 -2.38 12.33
C GLU A 12 -17.39 -1.39 11.17
N PRO A 13 -18.53 -0.67 11.07
CA PRO A 13 -18.66 0.37 10.07
C PRO A 13 -17.80 1.59 10.42
N PRO A 14 -17.31 2.34 9.42
CA PRO A 14 -16.79 3.68 9.63
C PRO A 14 -17.83 4.63 10.23
N ALA A 15 -17.35 5.74 10.80
CA ALA A 15 -18.24 6.78 11.31
C ALA A 15 -19.07 7.38 10.16
N GLY A 16 -20.40 7.35 10.30
CA GLY A 16 -21.31 7.85 9.27
C GLY A 16 -21.63 6.85 8.14
N GLU A 17 -21.14 5.61 8.23
CA GLU A 17 -21.42 4.56 7.26
C GLU A 17 -22.18 3.40 7.91
N HIS A 18 -22.91 2.62 7.11
CA HIS A 18 -23.67 1.45 7.57
C HIS A 18 -22.94 0.13 7.29
N GLN A 19 -22.07 0.10 6.29
CA GLN A 19 -21.38 -1.11 5.88
C GLN A 19 -20.06 -1.29 6.67
N PRO A 20 -19.73 -2.52 7.08
CA PRO A 20 -18.42 -2.82 7.67
C PRO A 20 -17.26 -2.48 6.72
N ARG A 21 -16.11 -2.12 7.29
CA ARG A 21 -14.88 -1.83 6.50
C ARG A 21 -14.42 -3.00 5.63
N GLY A 22 -14.65 -4.23 6.09
CA GLY A 22 -14.14 -5.44 5.47
C GLY A 22 -12.65 -5.67 5.72
N TRP A 23 -12.09 -6.62 4.97
CA TRP A 23 -10.68 -7.00 5.01
C TRP A 23 -10.15 -7.18 3.59
N VAL A 24 -8.89 -6.86 3.39
CA VAL A 24 -8.16 -7.22 2.17
C VAL A 24 -7.76 -8.69 2.29
N ASP A 25 -8.21 -9.52 1.34
CA ASP A 25 -7.90 -10.95 1.34
C ASP A 25 -6.43 -11.19 0.95
N LEU A 26 -5.66 -11.74 1.89
CA LEU A 26 -4.28 -12.19 1.70
C LEU A 26 -4.12 -13.72 1.85
N SER A 27 -5.24 -14.44 1.93
CA SER A 27 -5.25 -15.91 2.05
C SER A 27 -4.93 -16.59 0.71
N ALA A 28 -5.39 -15.99 -0.39
CA ALA A 28 -5.13 -16.43 -1.75
C ALA A 28 -3.70 -16.10 -2.22
N ASP A 29 -3.31 -16.70 -3.34
CA ASP A 29 -2.02 -16.41 -3.96
C ASP A 29 -1.98 -14.99 -4.53
N LEU A 30 -0.94 -14.26 -4.11
CA LEU A 30 -0.71 -12.88 -4.47
C LEU A 30 0.14 -12.82 -5.73
N SER A 31 -0.30 -12.02 -6.70
CA SER A 31 0.41 -11.85 -7.97
C SER A 31 1.43 -10.72 -7.90
N ILE A 32 2.53 -10.87 -8.64
CA ILE A 32 3.45 -9.78 -8.93
C ILE A 32 2.84 -8.95 -10.07
N PRO A 33 2.75 -7.62 -9.94
CA PRO A 33 2.20 -6.79 -10.99
C PRO A 33 3.08 -6.79 -12.24
N VAL A 34 2.45 -6.74 -13.41
CA VAL A 34 3.15 -6.65 -14.71
C VAL A 34 3.64 -5.22 -14.92
N ALA A 35 4.85 -5.06 -15.44
CA ALA A 35 5.37 -3.74 -15.79
C ALA A 35 4.44 -3.02 -16.78
N GLN A 36 4.45 -1.69 -16.75
CA GLN A 36 3.60 -0.83 -17.57
C GLN A 36 2.08 -0.97 -17.34
N THR A 37 1.66 -1.61 -16.25
CA THR A 37 0.25 -1.66 -15.85
C THR A 37 -0.10 -0.57 -14.82
N PRO A 38 -1.40 -0.24 -14.62
CA PRO A 38 -1.82 0.80 -13.69
C PRO A 38 -1.48 0.48 -12.23
N VAL A 39 -1.19 1.53 -11.46
CA VAL A 39 -0.93 1.47 -10.01
C VAL A 39 -1.89 2.39 -9.29
N LEU A 40 -2.48 1.92 -8.19
CA LEU A 40 -3.22 2.74 -7.24
C LEU A 40 -2.56 2.67 -5.86
N ILE A 41 -2.44 3.81 -5.17
CA ILE A 41 -1.97 3.88 -3.79
C ILE A 41 -3.02 4.60 -2.96
N VAL A 42 -3.61 3.90 -2.00
CA VAL A 42 -4.61 4.46 -1.08
C VAL A 42 -3.86 4.98 0.14
N GLN A 43 -3.72 6.31 0.27
CA GLN A 43 -2.75 6.94 1.16
C GLN A 43 -3.32 8.07 2.01
N HIS A 44 -2.66 8.33 3.15
CA HIS A 44 -2.80 9.54 3.97
C HIS A 44 -1.52 10.37 3.90
N PRO A 45 -1.33 11.17 2.85
CA PRO A 45 -0.10 11.94 2.69
C PRO A 45 -0.01 13.01 3.79
N GLY A 46 1.20 13.24 4.27
CA GLY A 46 1.50 14.33 5.17
C GLY A 46 1.39 15.68 4.48
N ARG A 47 1.01 16.69 5.25
CA ARG A 47 1.03 18.09 4.84
C ARG A 47 2.45 18.60 4.73
N ASP A 48 2.70 19.38 3.68
CA ASP A 48 3.98 20.02 3.41
C ASP A 48 3.72 21.48 2.97
N PRO A 49 4.27 22.50 3.67
CA PRO A 49 5.10 22.40 4.88
C PRO A 49 4.36 21.75 6.06
N ARG A 50 5.14 21.15 6.98
CA ARG A 50 4.57 20.58 8.21
C ARG A 50 3.76 21.66 8.92
N PRO A 51 2.49 21.41 9.25
CA PRO A 51 1.66 22.43 9.85
C PRO A 51 2.02 22.60 11.35
N PRO A 52 1.57 23.68 11.98
CA PRO A 52 1.68 23.86 13.43
C PRO A 52 1.12 22.67 14.22
N ALA A 53 1.59 22.48 15.45
CA ALA A 53 1.27 21.30 16.26
C ALA A 53 -0.23 21.16 16.60
N ASP A 54 -1.01 22.25 16.55
CA ASP A 54 -2.46 22.24 16.77
C ASP A 54 -3.26 21.79 15.53
N LYS A 55 -2.60 21.55 14.39
CA LYS A 55 -3.24 21.14 13.15
C LYS A 55 -2.94 19.67 12.80
N PRO A 56 -3.87 18.99 12.11
CA PRO A 56 -3.61 17.66 11.60
C PRO A 56 -2.38 17.62 10.70
N GLN A 57 -1.46 16.70 10.95
CA GLN A 57 -0.23 16.54 10.16
C GLN A 57 -0.47 15.81 8.83
N GLN A 58 -1.58 15.05 8.72
CA GLN A 58 -1.96 14.31 7.53
C GLN A 58 -3.09 15.01 6.78
N GLU A 59 -3.10 14.82 5.47
CA GLU A 59 -4.24 15.11 4.61
C GLU A 59 -5.31 14.01 4.71
N PRO A 60 -6.54 14.32 4.28
CA PRO A 60 -7.56 13.31 4.03
C PRO A 60 -7.05 12.17 3.14
N LEU A 61 -7.76 11.04 3.16
CA LEU A 61 -7.46 9.90 2.30
C LEU A 61 -7.43 10.36 0.83
N GLN A 62 -6.37 9.97 0.12
CA GLN A 62 -6.17 10.24 -1.30
C GLN A 62 -5.82 8.95 -2.04
N ILE A 63 -6.15 8.91 -3.33
CA ILE A 63 -5.70 7.87 -4.23
C ILE A 63 -4.66 8.48 -5.17
N ALA A 64 -3.40 8.05 -5.06
CA ALA A 64 -2.42 8.32 -6.12
C ALA A 64 -2.54 7.25 -7.20
N PHE A 65 -2.46 7.69 -8.47
CA PHE A 65 -2.71 6.86 -9.63
C PHE A 65 -1.72 7.17 -10.74
N ALA A 66 -1.28 6.15 -11.48
CA ALA A 66 -0.53 6.31 -12.72
C ALA A 66 -0.83 5.16 -13.70
N THR A 67 -0.85 5.50 -14.99
CA THR A 67 -0.99 4.55 -16.11
C THR A 67 -0.11 5.00 -17.30
N PRO A 68 0.95 4.26 -17.67
CA PRO A 68 1.52 3.13 -16.93
C PRO A 68 2.06 3.54 -15.55
N GLY A 69 2.06 2.63 -14.59
CA GLY A 69 2.50 2.91 -13.22
C GLY A 69 3.62 2.01 -12.72
N PHE A 70 3.49 0.68 -12.89
CA PHE A 70 4.51 -0.26 -12.42
C PHE A 70 5.71 -0.28 -13.35
N GLU A 71 6.92 -0.24 -12.79
CA GLU A 71 8.15 -0.27 -13.58
C GLU A 71 8.79 -1.66 -13.58
N ALA A 72 9.22 -2.13 -12.41
CA ALA A 72 9.94 -3.39 -12.29
C ALA A 72 9.94 -3.92 -10.85
N LEU A 73 10.08 -5.24 -10.73
CA LEU A 73 10.53 -5.91 -9.52
C LEU A 73 12.07 -5.96 -9.52
N ASN A 74 12.70 -5.71 -8.38
CA ASN A 74 14.15 -5.82 -8.28
C ASN A 74 14.63 -7.29 -8.31
N ALA A 75 15.92 -7.50 -8.57
CA ALA A 75 16.48 -8.83 -8.82
C ALA A 75 16.24 -9.85 -7.69
N ASN A 76 16.22 -9.41 -6.43
CA ASN A 76 15.96 -10.29 -5.28
C ASN A 76 14.49 -10.33 -4.85
N GLN A 77 13.58 -9.77 -5.65
CA GLN A 77 12.13 -9.81 -5.44
C GLN A 77 11.66 -9.22 -4.10
N THR A 78 12.42 -8.28 -3.53
CA THR A 78 12.06 -7.61 -2.27
C THR A 78 11.46 -6.23 -2.46
N ARG A 79 11.58 -5.62 -3.65
CA ARG A 79 11.11 -4.26 -3.93
C ARG A 79 10.50 -4.15 -5.33
N ILE A 80 9.32 -3.55 -5.41
CA ILE A 80 8.70 -3.11 -6.66
C ILE A 80 8.90 -1.60 -6.79
N ALA A 81 9.23 -1.15 -8.00
CA ALA A 81 9.28 0.26 -8.37
C ALA A 81 8.01 0.68 -9.13
N TYR A 82 7.51 1.88 -8.85
CA TYR A 82 6.34 2.46 -9.50
C TYR A 82 6.36 4.00 -9.47
N THR A 83 5.59 4.63 -10.36
CA THR A 83 5.67 6.09 -10.62
C THR A 83 4.69 7.00 -9.87
N PRO A 84 3.52 6.58 -9.32
CA PRO A 84 2.62 7.51 -8.65
C PRO A 84 3.31 8.26 -7.51
N SER A 85 3.15 9.58 -7.49
CA SER A 85 3.75 10.45 -6.46
C SER A 85 3.18 10.17 -5.06
N THR A 86 4.08 10.16 -4.08
CA THR A 86 3.74 10.03 -2.65
C THR A 86 4.47 11.12 -1.87
N ARG A 87 3.98 11.40 -0.65
CA ARG A 87 4.59 12.37 0.27
C ARG A 87 4.95 11.68 1.59
N PRO A 88 5.78 12.29 2.46
CA PRO A 88 5.95 11.80 3.83
C PRO A 88 4.59 11.56 4.48
N GLY A 89 4.40 10.44 5.19
CA GLY A 89 3.08 10.03 5.72
C GLY A 89 2.39 8.94 4.89
N SER A 90 2.78 8.73 3.63
CA SER A 90 2.24 7.65 2.79
C SER A 90 2.84 6.28 3.10
N SER A 91 3.92 6.18 3.89
CA SER A 91 4.56 4.90 4.23
C SER A 91 3.59 3.92 4.89
N GLY A 92 3.60 2.67 4.41
CA GLY A 92 2.66 1.62 4.83
C GLY A 92 1.34 1.59 4.05
N SER A 93 1.09 2.57 3.18
CA SER A 93 -0.14 2.61 2.36
C SER A 93 -0.24 1.38 1.46
N PRO A 94 -1.41 0.73 1.35
CA PRO A 94 -1.60 -0.38 0.43
C PRO A 94 -1.53 0.09 -1.03
N VAL A 95 -0.89 -0.74 -1.85
CA VAL A 95 -0.74 -0.56 -3.29
C VAL A 95 -1.55 -1.62 -4.01
N PHE A 96 -2.32 -1.20 -5.00
CA PHE A 96 -3.19 -2.05 -5.80
C PHE A 96 -2.84 -1.97 -7.28
N ASP A 97 -3.19 -3.01 -8.02
CA ASP A 97 -3.20 -2.98 -9.48
C ASP A 97 -4.50 -2.40 -10.04
N GLY A 98 -4.60 -2.29 -11.37
CA GLY A 98 -5.79 -1.77 -12.06
C GLY A 98 -7.08 -2.58 -11.84
N ALA A 99 -7.01 -3.79 -11.29
CA ALA A 99 -8.16 -4.62 -10.92
C ALA A 99 -8.48 -4.53 -9.41
N LEU A 100 -7.90 -3.56 -8.70
CA LEU A 100 -8.02 -3.38 -7.26
C LEU A 100 -7.54 -4.59 -6.44
N ARG A 101 -6.62 -5.39 -6.99
CA ARG A 101 -5.99 -6.48 -6.26
C ARG A 101 -4.80 -5.95 -5.47
N PRO A 102 -4.63 -6.35 -4.19
CA PRO A 102 -3.54 -5.87 -3.37
C PRO A 102 -2.21 -6.48 -3.85
N VAL A 103 -1.19 -5.65 -4.06
CA VAL A 103 0.11 -6.12 -4.58
C VAL A 103 1.29 -5.82 -3.68
N ALA A 104 1.27 -4.70 -2.95
CA ALA A 104 2.41 -4.26 -2.15
C ALA A 104 1.98 -3.34 -0.99
N LEU A 105 2.90 -3.10 -0.07
CA LEU A 105 2.84 -1.96 0.85
C LEU A 105 3.86 -0.91 0.41
N HIS A 106 3.46 0.35 0.35
CA HIS A 106 4.39 1.45 0.06
C HIS A 106 5.44 1.57 1.17
N HIS A 107 6.70 1.71 0.79
CA HIS A 107 7.81 1.83 1.73
C HIS A 107 8.33 3.26 1.76
N ASN A 108 8.93 3.71 0.67
CA ASN A 108 9.62 4.99 0.56
C ASN A 108 9.88 5.41 -0.90
N LEU A 109 10.57 6.54 -1.04
CA LEU A 109 11.13 7.02 -2.30
C LEU A 109 12.11 5.99 -2.87
N GLY A 110 12.15 5.90 -4.19
CA GLY A 110 13.03 5.02 -4.93
C GLY A 110 14.28 5.73 -5.45
N GLN A 111 14.47 5.67 -6.76
CA GLN A 111 15.58 6.30 -7.45
C GLN A 111 15.36 7.81 -7.57
N ILE A 112 16.44 8.58 -7.44
CA ILE A 112 16.47 9.99 -7.81
C ILE A 112 16.56 10.10 -9.34
N HIS A 113 15.93 11.11 -9.92
CA HIS A 113 15.99 11.35 -11.35
C HIS A 113 17.44 11.69 -11.76
N PRO A 114 18.04 10.97 -12.73
CA PRO A 114 19.46 11.11 -13.05
C PRO A 114 19.80 12.52 -13.53
N GLU A 115 18.90 13.14 -14.29
CA GLU A 115 19.08 14.47 -14.87
C GLU A 115 18.54 15.59 -13.97
N MET A 116 17.59 15.28 -13.09
CA MET A 116 16.88 16.25 -12.25
C MET A 116 17.06 15.84 -10.80
N LYS A 117 18.27 15.99 -10.25
CA LYS A 117 18.67 15.40 -8.95
C LYS A 117 17.82 15.82 -7.74
N GLN A 118 16.97 16.84 -7.89
CA GLN A 118 16.02 17.28 -6.87
C GLN A 118 14.68 16.53 -6.94
N LEU A 119 14.45 15.72 -7.97
CA LEU A 119 13.23 14.97 -8.19
C LEU A 119 13.44 13.49 -7.96
N VAL A 120 12.42 12.87 -7.39
CA VAL A 120 12.33 11.42 -7.26
C VAL A 120 11.77 10.86 -8.57
N LYS A 121 12.48 9.92 -9.17
CA LYS A 121 12.05 9.24 -10.40
C LYS A 121 10.89 8.30 -10.15
N ASN A 122 10.98 7.51 -9.08
CA ASN A 122 10.00 6.49 -8.74
C ASN A 122 9.91 6.26 -7.23
N ASN A 123 8.86 5.58 -6.82
CA ASN A 123 8.62 5.10 -5.48
C ASN A 123 8.89 3.60 -5.37
N ARG A 124 9.02 3.11 -4.13
CA ARG A 124 9.22 1.70 -3.82
C ARG A 124 8.16 1.15 -2.88
N GLY A 125 7.75 -0.08 -3.17
CA GLY A 125 6.93 -0.90 -2.29
C GLY A 125 7.57 -2.24 -2.00
N ILE A 126 7.14 -2.87 -0.91
CA ILE A 126 7.48 -4.25 -0.56
C ILE A 126 6.34 -5.15 -1.08
N PRO A 127 6.62 -6.13 -1.96
CA PRO A 127 5.58 -7.01 -2.47
C PRO A 127 4.86 -7.76 -1.34
N LEU A 128 3.54 -7.87 -1.42
CA LEU A 128 2.78 -8.64 -0.45
C LEU A 128 3.07 -10.14 -0.55
N VAL A 129 3.39 -10.66 -1.75
CA VAL A 129 3.85 -12.04 -1.92
C VAL A 129 5.11 -12.31 -1.09
N THR A 130 6.05 -11.37 -1.08
CA THR A 130 7.29 -11.47 -0.29
C THR A 130 7.00 -11.34 1.20
N ILE A 131 6.08 -10.45 1.60
CA ILE A 131 5.65 -10.33 3.00
C ILE A 131 5.01 -11.65 3.48
N ARG A 132 4.07 -12.21 2.71
CA ARG A 132 3.38 -13.48 3.01
C ARG A 132 4.34 -14.65 3.13
N ALA A 133 5.31 -14.74 2.21
CA ALA A 133 6.34 -15.77 2.23
C ALA A 133 7.28 -15.67 3.44
N ALA A 134 7.51 -14.46 3.96
CA ALA A 134 8.36 -14.22 5.12
C ALA A 134 7.66 -14.46 6.47
N LEU A 135 6.33 -14.66 6.49
CA LEU A 135 5.60 -15.04 7.69
C LEU A 135 5.96 -16.48 8.08
N ASP A 136 6.07 -16.73 9.38
CA ASP A 136 6.13 -18.10 9.88
C ASP A 136 4.83 -18.85 9.54
N GLU A 137 4.90 -20.19 9.55
CA GLU A 137 3.80 -21.04 9.14
C GLU A 137 2.53 -20.79 9.97
N GLN A 138 2.68 -20.63 11.30
CA GLN A 138 1.53 -20.46 12.18
C GLN A 138 0.78 -19.18 11.86
N VAL A 139 1.49 -18.07 11.67
CA VAL A 139 0.88 -16.79 11.28
C VAL A 139 0.29 -16.87 9.88
N ARG A 140 0.95 -17.56 8.94
CA ARG A 140 0.41 -17.72 7.57
C ARG A 140 -0.91 -18.48 7.56
N GLN A 141 -1.06 -19.50 8.39
CA GLN A 141 -2.31 -20.25 8.55
C GLN A 141 -3.44 -19.42 9.19
N MET A 142 -3.12 -18.30 9.85
CA MET A 142 -4.13 -17.36 10.35
C MET A 142 -4.67 -16.43 9.25
N LEU A 143 -4.03 -16.36 8.08
CA LEU A 143 -4.53 -15.60 6.93
C LEU A 143 -5.69 -16.37 6.30
N VAL A 144 -6.90 -16.14 6.78
CA VAL A 144 -8.13 -16.72 6.25
C VAL A 144 -8.86 -15.72 5.37
N ALA A 145 -9.57 -16.23 4.36
CA ALA A 145 -10.42 -15.40 3.52
C ALA A 145 -11.42 -14.62 4.41
N PRO A 146 -11.67 -13.34 4.10
CA PRO A 146 -12.68 -12.57 4.80
C PRO A 146 -14.04 -13.29 4.71
N PRO A 147 -14.87 -13.26 5.76
CA PRO A 147 -16.23 -13.78 5.66
C PRO A 147 -16.95 -13.06 4.51
N GLN A 148 -17.64 -13.82 3.66
CA GLN A 148 -18.42 -13.22 2.59
C GLN A 148 -19.53 -12.36 3.20
N SER A 149 -19.59 -11.10 2.79
CA SER A 149 -20.71 -10.22 3.10
C SER A 149 -21.95 -10.78 2.40
N GLY A 150 -22.94 -11.24 3.18
CA GLY A 150 -24.25 -11.62 2.68
C GLY A 150 -25.10 -10.42 2.29
#